data_AF-A0A3D8IW76-F1
#
_entry.id   AF-A0A3D8IW76-F1
#
_cell.length_a   1.000
_cell.length_b   1.000
_cell.length_c   1.000
_cell.angle_alpha   90.00
_cell.angle_beta   90.00
_cell.angle_gamma   90.00
#
_symmetry.space_group_name_H-M   'P 1'
#
loop_
_entity.id
_entity.type
_entity.pdbx_description
1 polymer ?
#
loop_
_entity_poly.entity_id
_entity_poly.type
_entity_poly.pdbx_seq_one_letter_code
_entity_poly.pdbx_strand_id
1 'polypeptide(L)' 'MNWLDSLKIALLLEDSQKAFELSTNLPSEGFKSLEEMLMAREMIAQTTELLKKEKERLRIAMQQIKTAQKFIQE' A
#
# COMPACT_ATOMS: atom_id res chain seq x y z
N MET A 1 -12.25 -16.18 2.10
CA MET A 1 -10.82 -15.88 1.88
C MET A 1 -10.26 -15.39 3.20
N ASN A 2 -9.12 -15.88 3.66
CA ASN A 2 -8.56 -15.41 4.94
C ASN A 2 -7.93 -14.02 4.76
N TRP A 3 -7.65 -13.32 5.88
CA TRP A 3 -7.10 -11.97 5.85
C TRP A 3 -5.75 -11.90 5.11
N LEU A 4 -4.88 -12.89 5.32
CA LEU A 4 -3.57 -12.97 4.65
C LEU A 4 -3.69 -13.11 3.13
N ASP A 5 -4.56 -13.98 2.65
CA ASP A 5 -4.82 -14.16 1.21
C ASP A 5 -5.31 -12.85 0.58
N SER A 6 -6.16 -12.12 1.31
CA SER A 6 -6.70 -10.83 0.87
C SER A 6 -5.59 -9.78 0.76
N LEU A 7 -4.69 -9.72 1.75
CA LEU A 7 -3.55 -8.81 1.73
C LEU A 7 -2.55 -9.20 0.64
N LYS A 8 -2.36 -10.50 0.40
CA LYS A 8 -1.50 -11.02 -0.67
C LYS A 8 -2.00 -10.58 -2.03
N ILE A 9 -3.30 -10.72 -2.27
CA ILE A 9 -3.92 -10.28 -3.52
C ILE A 9 -3.79 -8.77 -3.68
N ALA A 10 -4.04 -7.98 -2.64
CA ALA A 10 -3.90 -6.53 -2.71
C ALA A 10 -2.47 -6.12 -3.10
N LEU A 11 -1.46 -6.75 -2.49
CA LEU A 11 -0.05 -6.52 -2.84
C LEU A 11 0.29 -6.96 -4.27
N LEU A 12 -0.21 -8.12 -4.72
CA LEU A 12 0.01 -8.61 -6.09
C LEU A 12 -0.63 -7.74 -7.17
N LEU A 13 -1.77 -7.11 -6.85
CA LEU A 13 -2.45 -6.18 -7.74
C LEU A 13 -1.93 -4.74 -7.65
N GLU A 14 -0.91 -4.50 -6.80
CA GLU A 14 -0.42 -3.16 -6.45
C GLU A 14 -1.54 -2.21 -5.96
N ASP A 15 -2.61 -2.76 -5.38
CA ASP A 15 -3.73 -2.01 -4.82
C ASP A 15 -3.34 -1.50 -3.43
N SER A 16 -2.68 -0.35 -3.42
CA SER A 16 -2.15 0.31 -2.23
C SER A 16 -3.23 0.68 -1.23
N GLN A 17 -4.41 1.10 -1.71
CA GLN A 17 -5.54 1.46 -0.87
C GLN A 17 -6.04 0.22 -0.11
N LYS A 18 -6.29 -0.86 -0.83
CA LYS A 18 -6.78 -2.11 -0.22
C LYS A 18 -5.72 -2.73 0.69
N ALA A 19 -4.44 -2.69 0.31
CA ALA A 19 -3.35 -3.15 1.15
C ALA A 19 -3.28 -2.34 2.46
N PHE A 20 -3.44 -1.02 2.39
CA PHE A 20 -3.49 -0.14 3.56
C PHE A 20 -4.69 -0.46 4.47
N GLU A 21 -5.89 -0.56 3.91
CA GLU A 21 -7.12 -0.91 4.64
C GLU A 21 -6.98 -2.26 5.37
N LEU A 22 -6.38 -3.26 4.72
CA LEU A 22 -6.14 -4.57 5.34
C LEU A 22 -5.05 -4.50 6.41
N SER A 23 -3.97 -3.75 6.19
CA SER A 23 -2.87 -3.60 7.16
C SER A 23 -3.28 -2.86 8.44
N THR A 24 -4.30 -1.98 8.35
CA THR A 24 -4.85 -1.25 9.50
C THR A 24 -5.95 -2.04 10.22
N ASN A 25 -6.70 -2.88 9.49
CA ASN A 25 -7.73 -3.75 10.03
C ASN A 25 -7.20 -5.18 10.20
N LEU A 26 -6.42 -5.39 11.26
CA LEU A 26 -5.89 -6.71 11.62
C LEU A 26 -7.02 -7.70 11.98
N PRO A 27 -6.82 -9.01 11.77
CA PRO A 27 -7.82 -10.03 12.11
C PRO A 27 -8.08 -10.05 13.63
N SER A 28 -9.34 -9.95 14.04
CA SER A 28 -9.77 -9.93 15.45
C SER A 28 -9.54 -11.26 16.17
N GLU A 29 -9.54 -12.36 15.41
CA GLU A 29 -9.26 -13.71 15.88
C GLU A 29 -7.76 -13.98 16.10
N GLY A 30 -6.91 -12.99 15.77
CA GLY A 30 -5.46 -13.11 15.86
C GLY A 30 -4.88 -14.04 14.80
N PHE A 31 -3.64 -14.47 15.01
CA PHE A 31 -2.92 -15.35 14.11
C PHE A 31 -2.75 -16.73 14.76
N LYS A 32 -2.93 -17.80 13.98
CA LYS A 32 -2.96 -19.18 14.45
C LYS A 32 -1.57 -19.78 14.69
N SER A 33 -0.54 -19.20 14.07
CA SER A 33 0.84 -19.67 14.21
C SER A 33 1.84 -18.53 14.13
N LEU A 34 3.06 -18.79 14.63
CA LEU A 34 4.19 -17.88 14.45
C LEU A 34 4.48 -17.62 12.98
N GLU A 35 4.38 -18.64 12.13
CA GLU A 35 4.56 -18.51 10.68
C GLU A 35 3.55 -17.50 10.09
N GLU A 36 2.29 -17.58 10.51
CA GLU A 36 1.24 -16.65 10.09
C GLU A 36 1.56 -15.20 10.51
N MET A 37 2.06 -15.02 11.74
CA MET A 37 2.49 -13.71 12.24
C MET A 37 3.69 -13.15 11.46
N LEU A 38 4.66 -14.00 11.13
CA LEU A 38 5.85 -13.62 10.36
C LEU A 38 5.46 -13.20 8.94
N MET A 39 4.55 -13.94 8.30
CA MET A 39 3.98 -13.57 7.00
C MET A 39 3.23 -12.23 7.08
N ALA A 40 2.35 -12.05 8.08
CA ALA A 40 1.62 -10.81 8.26
C ALA A 40 2.56 -9.60 8.41
N ARG A 41 3.60 -9.72 9.24
CA ARG A 41 4.60 -8.66 9.44
C ARG A 41 5.30 -8.29 8.14
N GLU A 42 5.75 -9.29 7.38
CA GLU A 42 6.43 -9.08 6.10
C GLU A 42 5.50 -8.38 5.09
N MET A 43 4.25 -8.79 5.02
CA MET A 43 3.28 -8.19 4.10
C MET A 43 2.89 -6.75 4.49
N ILE A 44 2.84 -6.43 5.78
CA ILE A 44 2.68 -5.05 6.26
C ILE A 44 3.90 -4.20 5.88
N ALA A 45 5.12 -4.76 5.95
CA ALA A 45 6.32 -4.07 5.50
C ALA A 45 6.27 -3.79 3.99
N GLN A 46 5.83 -4.77 3.19
CA GLN A 46 5.62 -4.59 1.75
C GLN A 46 4.54 -3.55 1.43
N THR A 47 3.45 -3.51 2.21
CA THR A 47 2.41 -2.48 2.11
C THR A 47 3.00 -1.08 2.33
N THR A 48 3.87 -0.94 3.34
CA THR A 48 4.55 0.33 3.61
C THR A 48 5.41 0.77 2.43
N GLU A 49 6.13 -0.17 1.81
CA GLU A 49 6.96 0.13 0.64
C GLU A 49 6.12 0.50 -0.59
N LEU A 50 5.00 -0.18 -0.81
CA LEU A 50 4.04 0.16 -1.86
C LEU A 50 3.51 1.60 -1.71
N LEU A 51 3.13 1.99 -0.48
CA LEU A 51 2.65 3.33 -0.17
C LEU A 51 3.73 4.41 -0.39
N LYS A 52 5.00 4.12 -0.05
CA LYS A 52 6.12 5.03 -0.34
C LYS A 52 6.31 5.25 -1.84
N LYS A 53 6.26 4.18 -2.63
CA LYS A 53 6.35 4.25 -4.10
C LYS A 53 5.22 5.09 -4.68
N GLU A 54 4.00 4.89 -4.20
CA GLU A 54 2.85 5.67 -4.66
C GLU A 54 2.96 7.15 -4.29
N LYS A 55 3.38 7.46 -3.06
CA LYS A 55 3.65 8.84 -2.63
C LYS A 55 4.66 9.53 -3.54
N GLU A 56 5.72 8.82 -3.94
CA GLU A 56 6.73 9.37 -4.83
C GLU A 56 6.19 9.61 -6.25
N ARG A 57 5.39 8.68 -6.79
CA ARG A 57 4.69 8.87 -8.08
C ARG A 57 3.79 10.10 -8.05
N LEU A 58 3.00 10.27 -6.98
CA LEU A 58 2.14 11.44 -6.77
C LEU A 58 2.95 12.74 -6.71
N ARG A 59 4.07 12.73 -6.00
CA ARG A 59 4.97 13.89 -5.91
C ARG A 59 5.45 14.35 -7.28
N ILE A 60 5.88 13.41 -8.12
CA ILE A 60 6.35 13.69 -9.48
C ILE A 60 5.21 14.25 -10.34
N ALA A 61 4.04 13.61 -10.31
CA ALA A 61 2.86 14.08 -11.05
C ALA A 61 2.46 15.52 -10.65
N MET A 62 2.43 15.81 -9.34
CA MET A 62 2.14 17.16 -8.85
C MET A 62 3.18 18.19 -9.31
N GLN A 63 4.46 17.81 -9.36
CA GLN A 63 5.51 18.70 -9.86
C GLN A 63 5.33 19.02 -11.34
N GLN A 64 4.98 18.02 -12.16
CA GLN A 64 4.67 18.21 -13.58
C GLN A 64 3.45 19.13 -13.78
N ILE A 65 2.38 18.92 -13.01
CA ILE A 65 1.18 19.78 -13.05
C ILE A 65 1.54 21.22 -12.71
N LYS A 66 2.33 21.46 -11.66
CA LYS A 66 2.78 22.81 -11.28
C LYS A 66 3.59 23.49 -12.37
N THR A 67 4.47 22.75 -13.05
CA THR A 67 5.26 23.29 -14.18
C THR A 67 4.35 23.65 -15.36
N ALA A 68 3.40 22.78 -15.71
CA ALA A 68 2.43 23.07 -16.78
C ALA A 68 1.56 24.29 -16.45
N GLN A 69 1.11 24.43 -15.20
CA GLN A 69 0.34 25.60 -14.77
C GLN A 69 1.12 26.91 -14.90
N LYS A 70 2.42 26.90 -14.55
CA LYS A 70 3.28 28.08 -14.74
C LYS A 70 3.39 28.47 -16.21
N PHE A 71 3.58 27.49 -17.09
CA PHE A 71 3.69 27.74 -18.54
C PHE A 71 2.39 28.31 -19.15
N ILE A 72 1.22 27.91 -18.66
CA ILE A 72 -0.08 28.40 -19.17
C ILE A 72 -0.40 29.83 -18.67
N GLN A 73 0.22 30.25 -17.55
CA GLN A 73 0.02 31.58 -16.96
C GLN A 73 1.00 32.64 -17.49
N GLU A 74 2.02 32.23 -18.25
CA GLU A 74 2.92 33.09 -19.03
C GLU A 74 2.34 33.37 -20.42
#